data_AF-A0A819LPT4-F1
#
_entry.id   AF-A0A819LPT4-F1
#
_cell.length_a   1.000
_cell.length_b   1.000
_cell.length_c   1.000
_cell.angle_alpha   90.00
_cell.angle_beta   90.00
_cell.angle_gamma   90.00
#
_symmetry.space_group_name_H-M   'P 1'
#
loop_
_entity.id
_entity.type
_entity.pdbx_description
1 polymer ?
#
loop_
_entity_poly.entity_id
_entity_poly.type
_entity_poly.pdbx_seq_one_letter_code
_entity_poly.pdbx_strand_id
1 'polypeptide(L)'
;ECSEQLGDLVKSVDPTLALSVYLRANVPMKVIQCFAETGQYRKIVLYAKKVNYQPDYIYLLRNIMRINPEQGVQFAQLLIQDEEPLADLTQVVDVFLESNLIQQATAFLFEALKNNREDQGHLQTRLLEINLMQAPQVADAILGKNMFTHYDRPHIAQLCEKAGLLQRALEHYTDLYDFKRVVVHTHLLNREWLVNYFGQLSVDDSFECLKAMLQANIQQNSQVVVQIATKYHEQLGTQKLSELFNSSTGCWWV
;
A
#
# COMPACT_ATOMS: atom_id res chain seq x y z
N GLU A 1 -32.37 -17.29 -39.39
CA GLU A 1 -31.55 -17.93 -38.34
C GLU A 1 -31.02 -16.84 -37.40
N CYS A 2 -30.70 -17.16 -36.14
CA CYS A 2 -30.09 -16.18 -35.23
C CYS A 2 -28.63 -15.97 -35.65
N SER A 3 -28.21 -14.72 -35.80
CA SER A 3 -26.86 -14.34 -36.19
C SER A 3 -26.37 -13.12 -35.41
N GLU A 4 -25.06 -12.87 -35.42
CA GLU A 4 -24.47 -11.66 -34.84
C GLU A 4 -25.09 -10.38 -35.42
N GLN A 5 -25.20 -10.31 -36.76
CA GLN A 5 -25.76 -9.17 -37.47
C GLN A 5 -27.21 -8.88 -37.08
N LEU A 6 -28.02 -9.93 -36.90
CA LEU A 6 -29.40 -9.76 -36.42
C LEU A 6 -29.43 -9.24 -34.98
N GLY A 7 -28.55 -9.74 -34.12
CA GLY A 7 -28.42 -9.26 -32.75
C GLY A 7 -28.01 -7.78 -32.69
N ASP A 8 -27.06 -7.36 -33.54
CA ASP A 8 -26.58 -5.97 -33.60
C ASP A 8 -27.69 -5.00 -33.99
N LEU A 9 -28.53 -5.38 -34.97
CA LEU A 9 -29.71 -4.60 -35.37
C LEU A 9 -30.72 -4.48 -34.23
N VAL A 10 -31.03 -5.60 -33.57
CA VAL A 10 -32.04 -5.66 -32.49
C VAL A 10 -31.58 -4.90 -31.25
N LYS A 11 -30.27 -4.89 -30.96
CA LYS A 11 -29.71 -4.25 -29.76
C LYS A 11 -30.04 -2.76 -29.65
N SER A 12 -30.19 -2.07 -30.78
CA SER A 12 -30.59 -0.65 -30.83
C SER A 12 -32.01 -0.40 -30.32
N VAL A 13 -32.87 -1.43 -30.33
CA VAL A 13 -34.29 -1.35 -29.97
C VAL A 13 -34.56 -2.04 -28.63
N ASP A 14 -34.03 -3.27 -28.45
CA ASP A 14 -34.23 -4.07 -27.24
C ASP A 14 -32.95 -4.88 -26.91
N PRO A 15 -32.15 -4.42 -25.93
CA PRO A 15 -30.95 -5.12 -25.47
C PRO A 15 -31.22 -6.53 -24.91
N THR A 16 -32.40 -6.78 -24.34
CA THR A 16 -32.77 -8.08 -23.74
C THR A 16 -33.09 -9.10 -24.82
N LEU A 17 -33.81 -8.67 -25.87
CA LEU A 17 -34.05 -9.51 -27.03
C LEU A 17 -32.75 -9.79 -27.79
N ALA A 18 -31.87 -8.80 -27.95
CA ALA A 18 -30.57 -8.97 -28.58
C ALA A 18 -29.71 -10.02 -27.85
N LEU A 19 -29.68 -9.99 -26.51
CA LEU A 19 -29.01 -11.03 -25.70
C LEU A 19 -29.51 -12.44 -26.04
N SER A 20 -30.82 -12.62 -26.21
CA SER A 20 -31.42 -13.90 -26.59
C SER A 20 -31.00 -14.34 -27.99
N VAL A 21 -30.85 -13.40 -28.93
CA VAL A 21 -30.35 -13.67 -30.28
C VAL A 21 -28.88 -14.09 -30.23
N TYR A 22 -28.01 -13.39 -29.49
CA TYR A 22 -26.59 -13.74 -29.37
C TYR A 22 -26.37 -15.10 -28.69
N LEU A 23 -27.16 -15.43 -27.67
CA LEU A 23 -27.11 -16.74 -27.00
C LEU A 23 -27.44 -17.88 -27.98
N ARG A 24 -28.45 -17.69 -28.84
CA ARG A 24 -28.85 -18.68 -29.85
C ARG A 24 -27.88 -18.74 -31.04
N ALA A 25 -27.25 -17.61 -31.37
CA ALA A 25 -26.23 -17.51 -32.41
C ALA A 25 -24.85 -18.02 -31.94
N ASN A 26 -24.70 -18.36 -30.66
CA ASN A 26 -23.45 -18.79 -30.03
C ASN A 26 -22.29 -17.80 -30.28
N VAL A 27 -22.51 -16.52 -29.96
CA VAL A 27 -21.52 -15.44 -30.10
C VAL A 27 -21.08 -14.95 -28.70
N PRO A 28 -20.08 -15.59 -28.06
CA PRO A 28 -19.80 -15.37 -26.63
C PRO A 28 -19.41 -13.93 -26.30
N MET A 29 -18.63 -13.29 -27.17
CA MET A 29 -18.18 -11.90 -26.99
C MET A 29 -19.36 -10.93 -26.85
N LYS A 30 -20.37 -11.03 -27.72
CA LYS A 30 -21.56 -10.16 -27.70
C LYS A 30 -22.46 -10.45 -26.51
N VAL A 31 -22.61 -11.72 -26.12
CA VAL A 31 -23.34 -12.11 -24.90
C VAL A 31 -22.72 -11.45 -23.67
N ILE A 32 -21.40 -11.48 -23.55
CA ILE A 32 -20.66 -10.89 -22.44
C ILE A 32 -20.79 -9.36 -22.43
N GLN A 33 -20.69 -8.72 -23.60
CA GLN A 33 -20.93 -7.28 -23.72
C GLN A 33 -22.35 -6.91 -23.25
N CYS A 34 -23.38 -7.64 -23.68
CA CYS A 34 -24.74 -7.41 -23.22
C CYS A 34 -24.90 -7.61 -21.71
N PHE A 35 -24.26 -8.63 -21.13
CA PHE A 35 -24.28 -8.80 -19.67
C PHE A 35 -23.56 -7.66 -18.94
N ALA A 36 -22.44 -7.15 -19.46
CA ALA A 36 -21.74 -6.03 -18.87
C ALA A 36 -22.57 -4.73 -18.94
N GLU A 37 -23.15 -4.42 -20.09
CA GLU A 37 -24.01 -3.24 -20.29
C GLU A 37 -25.29 -3.28 -19.44
N THR A 38 -25.79 -4.47 -19.13
CA THR A 38 -26.98 -4.64 -18.28
C THR A 38 -26.63 -4.88 -16.81
N GLY A 39 -25.35 -4.77 -16.41
CA GLY A 39 -24.90 -4.93 -15.03
C GLY A 39 -24.97 -6.37 -14.47
N GLN A 40 -25.15 -7.37 -15.33
CA GLN A 40 -25.31 -8.77 -14.95
C GLN A 40 -23.95 -9.49 -14.80
N TYR A 41 -23.03 -8.92 -14.04
CA TYR A 41 -21.63 -9.35 -13.94
C TYR A 41 -21.43 -10.80 -13.51
N ARG A 42 -22.22 -11.30 -12.54
CA ARG A 42 -22.16 -12.71 -12.13
C ARG A 42 -22.47 -13.67 -13.29
N LYS A 43 -23.36 -13.29 -14.20
CA LYS A 43 -23.70 -14.11 -15.37
C LYS A 43 -22.57 -14.16 -16.39
N ILE A 44 -21.69 -13.15 -16.45
CA ILE A 44 -20.50 -13.17 -17.31
C ILE A 44 -19.61 -14.35 -16.94
N VAL A 45 -19.27 -14.49 -15.67
CA VAL A 45 -18.41 -15.59 -15.16
C VAL A 45 -19.08 -16.94 -15.38
N LEU A 46 -20.36 -17.08 -15.02
CA LEU A 46 -21.10 -18.33 -15.19
C LEU A 46 -21.22 -18.76 -16.65
N TYR A 47 -21.51 -17.81 -17.54
CA TYR A 47 -21.62 -18.07 -18.98
C TYR A 47 -20.27 -18.46 -19.57
N ALA A 48 -19.20 -17.70 -19.28
CA ALA A 48 -17.84 -17.99 -19.72
C ALA A 48 -17.40 -19.41 -19.36
N LYS A 49 -17.61 -19.83 -18.10
CA LYS A 49 -17.37 -21.21 -17.64
C LYS A 49 -18.22 -22.23 -18.41
N LYS A 50 -19.52 -21.95 -18.62
CA LYS A 50 -20.45 -22.87 -19.31
C LYS A 50 -20.08 -23.14 -20.76
N VAL A 51 -19.63 -22.12 -21.50
CA VAL A 51 -19.28 -22.26 -22.93
C VAL A 51 -17.78 -22.47 -23.16
N ASN A 52 -16.99 -22.66 -22.08
CA ASN A 52 -15.54 -22.78 -22.11
C ASN A 52 -14.85 -21.64 -22.88
N TYR A 53 -15.33 -20.41 -22.67
CA TYR A 53 -14.80 -19.20 -23.28
C TYR A 53 -14.07 -18.37 -22.23
N GLN A 54 -12.87 -17.90 -22.54
CA GLN A 54 -12.09 -17.00 -21.68
C GLN A 54 -12.16 -15.57 -22.23
N PRO A 55 -12.92 -14.68 -21.58
CA PRO A 55 -12.96 -13.27 -21.93
C PRO A 55 -11.67 -12.59 -21.48
N ASP A 56 -11.29 -11.51 -22.18
CA ASP A 56 -10.34 -10.56 -21.63
C ASP A 56 -11.02 -9.74 -20.51
N TYR A 57 -10.90 -10.26 -19.28
CA TYR A 57 -11.52 -9.67 -18.10
C TYR A 57 -10.96 -8.28 -17.77
N ILE A 58 -9.69 -8.01 -18.10
CA ILE A 58 -9.04 -6.72 -17.83
C ILE A 58 -9.52 -5.67 -18.81
N TYR A 59 -9.60 -6.00 -20.10
CA TYR A 59 -10.23 -5.14 -21.09
C TYR A 59 -11.69 -4.84 -20.74
N LEU A 60 -12.44 -5.86 -20.31
CA LEU A 60 -13.83 -5.70 -19.89
C LEU A 60 -13.94 -4.79 -18.66
N LEU A 61 -13.12 -5.02 -17.64
CA LEU A 61 -13.08 -4.20 -16.44
C LEU A 61 -12.76 -2.74 -16.77
N ARG A 62 -11.76 -2.49 -17.63
CA ARG A 62 -11.39 -1.15 -18.08
C ARG A 62 -12.54 -0.43 -18.78
N ASN A 63 -13.31 -1.14 -19.60
CA ASN A 63 -14.50 -0.57 -20.25
C ASN A 63 -15.60 -0.25 -19.24
N ILE A 64 -15.87 -1.15 -18.30
CA ILE A 64 -16.88 -0.92 -17.25
C ILE A 64 -16.47 0.28 -16.38
N MET A 65 -15.21 0.37 -15.96
CA MET A 65 -14.71 1.47 -15.13
C MET A 65 -14.87 2.85 -15.79
N ARG A 66 -14.73 2.94 -17.12
CA ARG A 66 -14.94 4.19 -17.86
C ARG A 66 -16.40 4.65 -17.90
N ILE A 67 -17.34 3.71 -17.87
CA ILE A 67 -18.78 4.00 -17.98
C ILE A 67 -19.40 4.15 -16.59
N ASN A 68 -19.09 3.22 -15.69
CA ASN A 68 -19.62 3.15 -14.34
C ASN A 68 -18.56 2.57 -13.36
N PRO A 69 -17.76 3.43 -12.72
CA PRO A 69 -16.74 3.03 -11.74
C PRO A 69 -17.27 2.16 -10.60
N GLU A 70 -18.45 2.48 -10.05
CA GLU A 70 -19.01 1.75 -8.90
C GLU A 70 -19.28 0.29 -9.24
N GLN A 71 -19.86 0.06 -10.42
CA GLN A 71 -20.08 -1.30 -10.92
C GLN A 71 -18.77 -1.99 -11.32
N GLY A 72 -17.79 -1.24 -11.83
CA GLY A 72 -16.46 -1.74 -12.08
C GLY A 72 -15.79 -2.30 -10.83
N VAL A 73 -15.95 -1.63 -9.68
CA VAL A 73 -15.42 -2.12 -8.38
C VAL A 73 -16.04 -3.46 -8.01
N GLN A 74 -17.36 -3.60 -8.16
CA GLN A 74 -18.06 -4.87 -7.89
C GLN A 74 -17.58 -5.98 -8.82
N PHE A 75 -17.34 -5.66 -10.09
CA PHE A 75 -16.81 -6.64 -11.03
C PHE A 75 -15.37 -7.04 -10.69
N ALA A 76 -14.50 -6.09 -10.34
CA ALA A 76 -13.14 -6.39 -9.88
C ALA A 76 -13.11 -7.34 -8.68
N GLN A 77 -13.99 -7.12 -7.69
CA GLN A 77 -14.13 -8.02 -6.54
C GLN A 77 -14.53 -9.44 -6.96
N LEU A 78 -15.47 -9.58 -7.90
CA LEU A 78 -15.88 -10.89 -8.43
C LEU A 78 -14.73 -11.62 -9.14
N LEU A 79 -13.82 -10.90 -9.81
CA LEU A 79 -12.69 -11.51 -10.53
C LEU A 79 -11.67 -12.16 -9.60
N ILE A 80 -11.57 -11.72 -8.35
CA ILE A 80 -10.57 -12.20 -7.38
C ILE A 80 -11.18 -12.96 -6.20
N GLN A 81 -12.49 -13.23 -6.23
CA GLN A 81 -13.22 -13.84 -5.12
C GLN A 81 -12.93 -15.34 -4.96
N ASP A 82 -12.75 -16.06 -6.07
CA ASP A 82 -12.50 -17.51 -6.09
C ASP A 82 -11.03 -17.81 -5.73
N GLU A 83 -10.73 -19.05 -5.29
CA GLU A 83 -9.36 -19.48 -4.96
C GLU A 83 -8.40 -19.34 -6.16
N GLU A 84 -8.92 -19.59 -7.36
CA GLU A 84 -8.24 -19.32 -8.62
C GLU A 84 -8.80 -18.02 -9.21
N PRO A 85 -8.06 -16.89 -9.10
CA PRO A 85 -8.54 -15.61 -9.58
C PRO A 85 -8.66 -15.63 -11.12
N LEU A 86 -9.75 -15.05 -11.62
CA LEU A 86 -10.05 -14.96 -13.05
C LEU A 86 -9.21 -13.89 -13.76
N ALA A 87 -8.59 -12.99 -13.00
CA ALA A 87 -7.74 -11.93 -13.50
C ALA A 87 -6.55 -11.73 -12.57
N ASP A 88 -5.42 -11.31 -13.14
CA ASP A 88 -4.24 -10.96 -12.37
C ASP A 88 -4.53 -9.75 -11.48
N LEU A 89 -4.21 -9.88 -10.19
CA LEU A 89 -4.49 -8.86 -9.19
C LEU A 89 -3.74 -7.55 -9.48
N THR A 90 -2.52 -7.63 -10.01
CA THR A 90 -1.72 -6.45 -10.38
C THR A 90 -2.40 -5.66 -11.49
N GLN A 91 -2.87 -6.35 -12.54
CA GLN A 91 -3.59 -5.72 -13.65
C GLN A 91 -4.93 -5.12 -13.23
N VAL A 92 -5.65 -5.76 -12.29
CA VAL A 92 -6.88 -5.18 -11.74
C VAL A 92 -6.58 -3.86 -11.02
N VAL A 93 -5.51 -3.81 -10.23
CA VAL A 93 -5.07 -2.59 -9.54
C VAL A 93 -4.67 -1.51 -10.54
N ASP A 94 -3.95 -1.86 -11.61
CA ASP A 94 -3.59 -0.92 -12.69
C ASP A 94 -4.83 -0.22 -13.24
N VAL A 95 -5.91 -0.95 -13.50
CA VAL A 95 -7.16 -0.37 -14.03
C VAL A 95 -7.80 0.64 -13.06
N PHE A 96 -7.74 0.41 -11.74
CA PHE A 96 -8.22 1.39 -10.77
C PHE A 96 -7.38 2.68 -10.83
N LEU A 97 -6.06 2.56 -10.95
CA LEU A 97 -5.14 3.71 -10.98
C LEU A 97 -5.22 4.48 -12.29
N GLU A 98 -5.34 3.79 -13.43
CA GLU A 98 -5.64 4.38 -14.75
C GLU A 98 -6.92 5.23 -14.70
N SER A 99 -7.89 4.83 -13.86
CA SER A 99 -9.17 5.52 -13.67
C SER A 99 -9.15 6.57 -12.55
N ASN A 100 -7.99 6.83 -11.94
CA ASN A 100 -7.79 7.73 -10.79
C ASN A 100 -8.67 7.39 -9.56
N LEU A 101 -8.99 6.10 -9.38
CA LEU A 101 -9.84 5.60 -8.29
C LEU A 101 -8.99 5.11 -7.11
N ILE A 102 -8.14 5.99 -6.57
CA ILE A 102 -7.14 5.63 -5.55
C ILE A 102 -7.78 5.07 -4.27
N GLN A 103 -8.85 5.69 -3.77
CA GLN A 103 -9.51 5.23 -2.54
C GLN A 103 -10.12 3.84 -2.70
N GLN A 104 -10.71 3.56 -3.87
CA GLN A 104 -11.28 2.26 -4.21
C GLN A 104 -10.17 1.22 -4.41
N ALA A 105 -9.05 1.59 -5.05
CA ALA A 105 -7.87 0.74 -5.16
C ALA A 105 -7.33 0.34 -3.78
N THR A 106 -7.21 1.30 -2.86
CA THR A 106 -6.79 1.07 -1.48
C THR A 106 -7.72 0.10 -0.75
N ALA A 107 -9.04 0.33 -0.81
CA ALA A 107 -10.02 -0.56 -0.18
C ALA A 107 -9.99 -1.98 -0.78
N PHE A 108 -9.89 -2.07 -2.11
CA PHE A 108 -9.79 -3.33 -2.83
C PHE A 108 -8.54 -4.13 -2.45
N LEU A 109 -7.36 -3.49 -2.49
CA LEU A 109 -6.09 -4.09 -2.09
C LEU A 109 -6.10 -4.49 -0.60
N PHE A 110 -6.69 -3.69 0.26
CA PHE A 110 -6.77 -4.00 1.69
C PHE A 110 -7.52 -5.31 1.96
N GLU A 111 -8.62 -5.55 1.25
CA GLU A 111 -9.36 -6.81 1.34
C GLU A 111 -8.62 -7.97 0.65
N ALA A 112 -8.03 -7.73 -0.52
CA ALA A 112 -7.31 -8.74 -1.30
C ALA A 112 -6.05 -9.25 -0.57
N LEU A 113 -5.36 -8.37 0.17
CA LEU A 113 -4.10 -8.65 0.85
C LEU A 113 -4.27 -9.04 2.32
N LYS A 114 -5.50 -9.16 2.84
CA LYS A 114 -5.79 -9.38 4.27
C LYS A 114 -5.11 -10.61 4.89
N ASN A 115 -4.73 -11.58 4.05
CA ASN A 115 -4.04 -12.80 4.47
C ASN A 115 -2.51 -12.63 4.60
N ASN A 116 -1.98 -11.44 4.31
CA ASN A 116 -0.57 -11.08 4.43
C ASN A 116 0.39 -12.13 3.85
N ARG A 117 0.14 -12.55 2.61
CA ARG A 117 0.96 -13.57 1.95
C ARG A 117 2.25 -12.96 1.37
N GLU A 118 3.34 -13.71 1.45
CA GLU A 118 4.67 -13.28 1.00
C GLU A 118 4.76 -13.11 -0.53
N ASP A 119 4.09 -13.98 -1.28
CA ASP A 119 4.00 -13.91 -2.76
C ASP A 119 3.27 -12.65 -3.27
N GLN A 120 2.62 -11.91 -2.37
CA GLN A 120 1.94 -10.66 -2.64
C GLN A 120 2.68 -9.43 -2.09
N GLY A 121 3.95 -9.58 -1.67
CA GLY A 121 4.75 -8.49 -1.09
C GLY A 121 4.90 -7.26 -1.99
N HIS A 122 4.97 -7.44 -3.32
CA HIS A 122 4.99 -6.34 -4.28
C HIS A 122 3.69 -5.52 -4.25
N LEU A 123 2.54 -6.17 -4.06
CA LEU A 123 1.25 -5.49 -3.95
C LEU A 123 1.08 -4.79 -2.60
N GLN A 124 1.64 -5.33 -1.51
CA GLN A 124 1.72 -4.63 -0.22
C GLN A 124 2.54 -3.35 -0.36
N THR A 125 3.69 -3.43 -1.02
CA THR A 125 4.55 -2.26 -1.31
C THR A 125 3.79 -1.23 -2.11
N ARG A 126 3.12 -1.67 -3.18
CA ARG A 126 2.33 -0.81 -4.06
C ARG A 126 1.17 -0.12 -3.34
N LEU A 127 0.44 -0.84 -2.47
CA LEU A 127 -0.62 -0.27 -1.63
C LEU A 127 -0.08 0.89 -0.79
N LEU A 128 1.05 0.68 -0.11
CA LEU A 128 1.65 1.69 0.75
C LEU A 128 2.21 2.86 -0.06
N GLU A 129 2.90 2.59 -1.18
CA GLU A 129 3.46 3.60 -2.07
C GLU A 129 2.40 4.58 -2.58
N ILE A 130 1.30 4.06 -3.14
CA ILE A 130 0.20 4.87 -3.66
C ILE A 130 -0.36 5.78 -2.55
N ASN A 131 -0.58 5.23 -1.35
CA ASN A 131 -1.13 6.02 -0.25
C ASN A 131 -0.09 7.00 0.31
N LEU A 132 1.19 6.68 0.38
CA LEU A 132 2.23 7.61 0.83
C LEU A 132 2.39 8.80 -0.13
N MET A 133 2.21 8.57 -1.43
CA MET A 133 2.27 9.64 -2.42
C MET A 133 1.01 10.52 -2.45
N GLN A 134 -0.16 9.94 -2.21
CA GLN A 134 -1.45 10.62 -2.46
C GLN A 134 -2.17 11.04 -1.17
N ALA A 135 -2.07 10.24 -0.11
CA ALA A 135 -2.74 10.45 1.16
C ALA A 135 -1.92 9.90 2.34
N PRO A 136 -0.82 10.57 2.74
CA PRO A 136 0.10 10.08 3.77
C PRO A 136 -0.57 9.63 5.08
N GLN A 137 -1.64 10.30 5.51
CA GLN A 137 -2.36 9.92 6.73
C GLN A 137 -3.06 8.55 6.62
N VAL A 138 -3.51 8.18 5.42
CA VAL A 138 -4.08 6.85 5.18
C VAL A 138 -2.98 5.79 5.27
N ALA A 139 -1.81 6.07 4.70
CA ALA A 139 -0.66 5.17 4.81
C ALA A 139 -0.19 5.01 6.26
N ASP A 140 -0.11 6.10 7.03
CA ASP A 140 0.24 6.03 8.46
C ASP A 140 -0.74 5.16 9.25
N ALA A 141 -2.04 5.30 8.98
CA ALA A 141 -3.06 4.45 9.60
C ALA A 141 -2.94 2.97 9.19
N ILE A 142 -2.58 2.68 7.94
CA ILE A 142 -2.35 1.30 7.47
C ILE A 142 -1.12 0.70 8.15
N LEU A 143 0.01 1.41 8.17
CA LEU A 143 1.25 0.98 8.81
C LEU A 143 1.04 0.77 10.32
N GLY A 144 0.33 1.68 10.99
CA GLY A 144 0.03 1.58 12.42
C GLY A 144 -0.80 0.35 12.81
N LYS A 145 -1.55 -0.26 11.88
CA LYS A 145 -2.29 -1.51 12.12
C LYS A 145 -1.40 -2.75 12.11
N ASN A 146 -0.16 -2.67 11.61
CA ASN A 146 0.77 -3.80 11.51
C ASN A 146 0.18 -5.04 10.80
N MET A 147 -0.65 -4.82 9.78
CA MET A 147 -1.32 -5.90 9.04
C MET A 147 -0.46 -6.52 7.93
N PHE A 148 0.53 -5.79 7.44
CA PHE A 148 1.37 -6.18 6.32
C PHE A 148 2.83 -6.28 6.78
N THR A 149 3.56 -7.29 6.30
CA THR A 149 4.96 -7.54 6.72
C THR A 149 5.92 -7.84 5.58
N HIS A 150 5.43 -8.02 4.35
CA HIS A 150 6.22 -8.51 3.21
C HIS A 150 6.52 -7.44 2.15
N TYR A 151 6.22 -6.16 2.44
CA TYR A 151 6.57 -5.05 1.55
C TYR A 151 8.06 -4.68 1.64
N ASP A 152 8.52 -3.93 0.64
CA ASP A 152 9.88 -3.37 0.58
C ASP A 152 10.05 -2.28 1.66
N ARG A 153 10.57 -2.67 2.83
CA ARG A 153 10.73 -1.77 3.97
C ARG A 153 11.65 -0.57 3.66
N PRO A 154 12.85 -0.74 3.06
CA PRO A 154 13.69 0.40 2.69
C PRO A 154 12.98 1.42 1.79
N HIS A 155 12.26 0.94 0.77
CA HIS A 155 11.52 1.83 -0.12
C HIS A 155 10.41 2.59 0.62
N ILE A 156 9.63 1.89 1.44
CA ILE A 156 8.56 2.51 2.24
C ILE A 156 9.12 3.50 3.27
N ALA A 157 10.26 3.23 3.89
CA ALA A 157 10.92 4.16 4.81
C ALA A 157 11.24 5.50 4.14
N GLN A 158 11.80 5.46 2.92
CA GLN A 158 12.12 6.66 2.15
C GLN A 158 10.86 7.46 1.77
N LEU A 159 9.77 6.78 1.44
CA LEU A 159 8.49 7.43 1.14
C LEU A 159 7.87 8.05 2.40
N CYS A 160 7.96 7.38 3.55
CA CYS A 160 7.54 7.94 4.83
C CYS A 160 8.34 9.21 5.18
N GLU A 161 9.66 9.22 4.97
CA GLU A 161 10.49 10.41 5.19
C GLU A 161 10.06 11.57 4.28
N LYS A 162 9.89 11.32 2.98
CA LYS A 162 9.40 12.32 2.01
C LYS A 162 8.01 12.87 2.36
N ALA A 163 7.16 12.04 2.95
CA ALA A 163 5.82 12.40 3.39
C ALA A 163 5.79 13.10 4.77
N GLY A 164 6.95 13.29 5.42
CA GLY A 164 7.05 13.89 6.76
C GLY A 164 6.67 12.96 7.91
N LEU A 165 6.42 11.68 7.64
CA LEU A 165 6.11 10.65 8.64
C LEU A 165 7.38 10.07 9.24
N LEU A 166 8.17 10.91 9.92
CA LEU A 166 9.52 10.54 10.36
C LEU A 166 9.55 9.36 11.34
N GLN A 167 8.54 9.23 12.22
CA GLN A 167 8.44 8.07 13.10
C GLN A 167 8.31 6.77 12.31
N ARG A 168 7.44 6.76 11.28
CA ARG A 168 7.30 5.60 10.39
C ARG A 168 8.59 5.36 9.62
N ALA A 169 9.25 6.40 9.10
CA ALA A 169 10.53 6.23 8.44
C ALA A 169 11.55 5.49 9.35
N LEU A 170 11.68 5.93 10.61
CA LEU A 170 12.58 5.33 11.61
C LEU A 170 12.24 3.88 11.93
N GLU A 171 10.96 3.49 12.02
CA GLU A 171 10.52 2.10 12.25
C GLU A 171 10.85 1.15 11.08
N HIS A 172 11.09 1.70 9.89
CA HIS A 172 11.30 0.93 8.67
C HIS A 172 12.75 0.97 8.17
N TYR A 173 13.56 1.93 8.62
CA TYR A 173 14.97 1.95 8.31
C TYR A 173 15.69 0.76 8.94
N THR A 174 16.38 0.02 8.08
CA THR A 174 17.26 -1.10 8.48
C THR A 174 18.73 -0.69 8.50
N ASP A 175 19.09 0.41 7.83
CA ASP A 175 20.45 0.94 7.80
C ASP A 175 20.62 2.04 8.86
N LEU A 176 21.65 1.91 9.70
CA LEU A 176 21.97 2.86 10.75
C LEU A 176 22.30 4.25 10.20
N TYR A 177 22.87 4.36 9.00
CA TYR A 177 23.17 5.62 8.34
C TYR A 177 21.88 6.42 8.09
N ASP A 178 20.87 5.79 7.49
CA ASP A 178 19.58 6.43 7.22
C ASP A 178 18.85 6.76 8.52
N PHE A 179 18.88 5.85 9.50
CA PHE A 179 18.29 6.09 10.81
C PHE A 179 18.92 7.33 11.48
N LYS A 180 20.26 7.42 11.50
CA LYS A 180 21.00 8.57 12.05
C LYS A 180 20.65 9.87 11.34
N ARG A 181 20.45 9.85 10.02
CA ARG A 181 20.04 11.06 9.27
C ARG A 181 18.71 11.61 9.78
N VAL A 182 17.74 10.74 10.11
CA VAL A 182 16.38 11.16 10.48
C VAL A 182 16.22 11.41 11.98
N VAL A 183 16.86 10.61 12.84
CA VAL A 183 16.66 10.67 14.30
C VAL A 183 17.09 12.01 14.92
N VAL A 184 17.97 12.76 14.25
CA VAL A 184 18.43 14.08 14.69
C VAL A 184 17.34 15.15 14.61
N HIS A 185 16.26 14.91 13.85
CA HIS A 185 15.12 15.81 13.72
C HIS A 185 14.11 15.66 14.88
N THR A 186 14.62 15.65 16.10
CA THR A 186 13.85 15.35 17.33
C THR A 186 12.61 16.21 17.55
N HIS A 187 12.63 17.47 17.13
CA HIS A 187 11.49 18.40 17.19
C HIS A 187 10.26 17.95 16.39
N LEU A 188 10.43 17.06 15.41
CA LEU A 188 9.36 16.49 14.59
C LEU A 188 8.92 15.10 15.08
N LEU A 189 9.51 14.59 16.16
CA LEU A 189 9.26 13.26 16.70
C LEU A 189 8.54 13.36 18.04
N ASN A 190 7.62 12.43 18.33
CA ASN A 190 7.11 12.29 19.69
C ASN A 190 8.23 11.81 20.60
N ARG A 191 8.50 12.59 21.64
CA ARG A 191 9.61 12.36 22.58
C ARG A 191 9.48 11.04 23.34
N GLU A 192 8.29 10.72 23.83
CA GLU A 192 8.06 9.50 24.60
C GLU A 192 8.25 8.26 23.73
N TRP A 193 7.70 8.29 22.51
CA TRP A 193 7.94 7.24 21.52
C TRP A 193 9.43 7.08 21.22
N LEU A 194 10.16 8.18 20.97
CA LEU A 194 11.57 8.13 20.63
C LEU A 194 12.39 7.52 21.78
N VAL A 195 12.12 7.96 23.02
CA VAL A 195 12.76 7.38 24.20
C VAL A 195 12.50 5.88 24.28
N ASN A 196 11.26 5.43 24.07
CA ASN A 196 10.93 4.00 24.10
C ASN A 196 11.58 3.21 22.96
N TYR A 197 11.70 3.81 21.77
CA TYR A 197 12.26 3.17 20.58
C TYR A 197 13.73 2.80 20.76
N PHE A 198 14.51 3.62 21.47
CA PHE A 198 15.91 3.32 21.79
C PHE A 198 16.07 2.02 22.60
N GLY A 199 15.04 1.54 23.30
CA GLY A 199 15.06 0.24 23.94
C GLY A 199 15.07 -0.97 22.98
N GLN A 200 14.80 -0.75 21.69
CA GLN A 200 14.88 -1.78 20.65
C GLN A 200 16.23 -1.80 19.92
N LEU A 201 17.02 -0.73 20.06
CA LEU A 201 18.32 -0.62 19.42
C LEU A 201 19.38 -1.41 20.21
N SER A 202 20.43 -1.85 19.51
CA SER A 202 21.61 -2.36 20.19
C SER A 202 22.30 -1.25 20.98
N VAL A 203 23.14 -1.63 21.95
CA VAL A 203 23.92 -0.66 22.75
C VAL A 203 24.81 0.19 21.84
N ASP A 204 25.46 -0.42 20.85
CA ASP A 204 26.38 0.29 19.95
C ASP A 204 25.62 1.25 19.01
N ASP A 205 24.50 0.80 18.43
CA ASP A 205 23.65 1.66 17.59
C ASP A 205 23.07 2.84 18.39
N SER A 206 22.71 2.59 19.65
CA SER A 206 22.23 3.63 20.56
C SER A 206 23.31 4.71 20.75
N PHE A 207 24.56 4.34 21.03
CA PHE A 207 25.64 5.31 21.18
C PHE A 207 25.91 6.10 19.90
N GLU A 208 25.93 5.43 18.76
CA GLU A 208 26.09 6.06 17.45
C GLU A 208 24.97 7.08 17.17
N CYS A 209 23.73 6.75 17.51
CA CYS A 209 22.58 7.65 17.35
C CYS A 209 22.62 8.83 18.33
N LEU A 210 22.88 8.59 19.62
CA LEU A 210 22.96 9.66 20.63
C LEU A 210 24.08 10.65 20.28
N LYS A 211 25.23 10.16 19.80
CA LYS A 211 26.33 10.98 19.30
C LYS A 211 25.90 11.83 18.11
N ALA A 212 25.26 11.23 17.10
CA ALA A 212 24.76 11.97 15.95
C ALA A 212 23.73 13.05 16.34
N MET A 213 22.84 12.75 17.29
CA MET A 213 21.87 13.71 17.82
C MET A 213 22.55 14.91 18.48
N LEU A 214 23.54 14.68 19.36
CA LEU A 214 24.26 15.77 20.02
C LEU A 214 25.11 16.59 19.04
N GLN A 215 25.73 15.95 18.05
CA GLN A 215 26.52 16.62 17.01
C GLN A 215 25.66 17.49 16.07
N ALA A 216 24.45 17.03 15.74
CA ALA A 216 23.58 17.76 14.84
C ALA A 216 23.03 19.05 15.46
N ASN A 217 22.54 18.98 16.69
CA ASN A 217 22.08 20.16 17.43
C ASN A 217 21.99 19.87 18.93
N ILE A 218 23.06 20.19 19.67
CA ILE A 218 23.12 19.94 21.11
C ILE A 218 22.00 20.67 21.88
N GLN A 219 21.68 21.92 21.53
CA GLN A 219 20.68 22.72 22.23
C GLN A 219 19.30 22.08 22.14
N GLN A 220 18.93 21.62 20.95
CA GLN A 220 17.64 20.99 20.72
C GLN A 220 17.57 19.55 21.24
N ASN A 221 18.63 18.77 21.05
CA ASN A 221 18.59 17.33 21.25
C ASN A 221 19.00 16.89 22.67
N SER A 222 19.68 17.75 23.44
CA SER A 222 20.18 17.39 24.78
C SER A 222 19.10 16.85 25.70
N GLN A 223 17.91 17.47 25.73
CA GLN A 223 16.85 17.06 26.65
C GLN A 223 16.41 15.61 26.40
N VAL A 224 16.23 15.21 25.14
CA VAL A 224 15.80 13.84 24.81
C VAL A 224 16.94 12.84 24.98
N VAL A 225 18.17 13.23 24.64
CA VAL A 225 19.37 12.38 24.83
C VAL A 225 19.59 12.07 26.31
N VAL A 226 19.44 13.06 27.20
CA VAL A 226 19.53 12.84 28.66
C VAL A 226 18.41 11.94 29.17
N GLN A 227 17.20 12.03 28.62
CA GLN A 227 16.09 11.15 28.99
C GLN A 227 16.37 9.69 28.57
N ILE A 228 16.85 9.47 27.35
CA ILE A 228 17.26 8.14 26.88
C ILE A 228 18.38 7.59 27.77
N ALA A 229 19.43 8.40 28.00
CA ALA A 229 20.56 8.02 28.84
C ALA A 229 20.10 7.64 30.26
N THR A 230 19.23 8.44 30.89
CA THR A 230 18.67 8.16 32.21
C THR A 230 17.88 6.86 32.23
N LYS A 231 17.05 6.62 31.21
CA LYS A 231 16.19 5.43 31.15
C LYS A 231 16.97 4.13 30.93
N TYR A 232 18.00 4.15 30.08
CA TYR A 232 18.76 2.95 29.68
C TYR A 232 20.20 2.91 30.25
N HIS A 233 20.49 3.69 31.30
CA HIS A 233 21.85 3.81 31.86
C HIS A 233 22.46 2.47 32.31
N GLU A 234 21.64 1.52 32.80
CA GLU A 234 22.11 0.19 33.21
C GLU A 234 22.68 -0.61 32.03
N GLN A 235 22.10 -0.46 30.84
CA GLN A 235 22.52 -1.15 29.62
C GLN A 235 23.64 -0.40 28.89
N LEU A 236 23.54 0.93 28.82
CA LEU A 236 24.49 1.79 28.11
C LEU A 236 25.81 1.95 28.89
N GLY A 237 25.76 1.91 30.22
CA GLY A 237 26.91 2.09 31.11
C GLY A 237 27.20 3.56 31.40
N THR A 238 27.30 3.89 32.69
CA THR A 238 27.48 5.27 33.18
C THR A 238 28.79 5.92 32.72
N GLN A 239 29.88 5.15 32.62
CA GLN A 239 31.18 5.65 32.17
C GLN A 239 31.13 6.10 30.69
N LYS A 240 30.63 5.24 29.79
CA LYS A 240 30.48 5.55 28.36
C LYS A 240 29.56 6.74 28.12
N LEU A 241 28.45 6.83 28.86
CA LEU A 241 27.55 7.98 28.80
C LEU A 241 28.25 9.27 29.25
N SER A 242 29.04 9.22 30.32
CA SER A 242 29.81 10.37 30.80
C SER A 242 30.82 10.85 29.75
N GLU A 243 31.53 9.94 29.10
CA GLU A 243 32.43 10.25 27.99
C GLU A 243 31.71 10.87 26.79
N LEU A 244 30.53 10.35 26.43
CA LEU A 244 29.69 10.90 25.37
C LEU A 244 29.29 12.35 25.65
N PHE A 245 28.82 12.65 26.87
CA PHE A 245 28.43 14.01 27.25
C PHE A 245 29.62 14.95 27.34
N ASN A 246 30.75 14.50 27.88
CA ASN A 246 31.99 15.29 27.96
C ASN A 246 32.55 15.65 26.58
N SER A 247 32.59 14.67 25.66
CA SER A 247 33.06 14.91 24.30
C SER A 247 32.14 15.85 23.50
N SER A 248 30.83 15.78 23.75
CA SER A 248 29.85 16.62 23.06
C SER A 248 29.80 18.06 23.59
N THR A 249 30.08 18.27 24.89
CA THR A 249 30.11 19.59 25.53
C THR A 249 31.46 20.28 25.42
N GLY A 250 32.57 19.53 25.44
CA GLY A 250 33.93 20.06 25.38
C GLY A 250 34.32 20.71 24.04
N CYS A 251 33.62 20.41 22.94
CA CYS A 251 33.93 20.94 21.61
C CYS A 251 33.45 22.38 21.35
N TRP A 252 32.74 23.04 22.28
CA TRP A 252 32.13 24.36 22.05
C TRP A 252 32.43 25.41 23.13
N TRP A 253 33.31 25.11 24.09
CA TRP A 253 33.88 26.08 25.05
C TRP A 253 35.26 26.61 24.62
N VAL A 254 35.58 26.53 23.32
CA VAL A 254 36.77 27.12 22.68
C VAL A 254 36.33 27.95 21.50
#